data_AF-A0A4Q5YS75-F1
#
_entry.id   AF-A0A4Q5YS75-F1
#
_cell.length_a   1.000
_cell.length_b   1.000
_cell.length_c   1.000
_cell.angle_alpha   90.00
_cell.angle_beta   90.00
_cell.angle_gamma   90.00
#
_symmetry.space_group_name_H-M   'P 1'
#
loop_
_entity.id
_entity.type
_entity.pdbx_description
1 polymer ?
#
loop_
_entity_poly.entity_id
_entity_poly.type
_entity_poly.pdbx_seq_one_letter_code
_entity_poly.pdbx_strand_id
1 'polypeptide(L)'
;MKAIFILLLTTIGATAFAQSVSTSVKFDKTDKPALMLYLPYSQDVAEGTILTKLKEIGFEPETSGSLFWKNSKVNGFYSFKGVTLKGDKTELVDLYFKVDRRGSKKDNQSVMYLLTSKGGPENFVSDGTDGATFSAAQRFLNGFVNETATYKHTLDVKAQEETVKKAEKKLVDLMDNEKDMANKLAKLQDDIKKNKEAQINQQALIESEKKKLADLKLGNTQASSNN
;
A
#
# COMPACT_ATOMS: atom_id res chain seq x y z
N MET A 1 -25.60 36.94 -19.78
CA MET A 1 -24.65 36.18 -20.62
C MET A 1 -23.31 36.16 -19.92
N LYS A 2 -22.87 35.01 -19.40
CA LYS A 2 -21.53 34.84 -18.83
C LYS A 2 -20.86 33.71 -19.61
N ALA A 3 -19.95 34.07 -20.51
CA ALA A 3 -19.19 33.11 -21.31
C ALA A 3 -18.18 32.41 -20.39
N ILE A 4 -18.29 31.08 -20.29
CA ILE A 4 -17.31 30.22 -19.64
C ILE A 4 -16.32 29.83 -20.74
N PHE A 5 -15.10 30.37 -20.67
CA PHE A 5 -14.00 30.00 -21.57
C PHE A 5 -13.24 28.85 -20.91
N ILE A 6 -13.45 27.62 -21.38
CA ILE A 6 -12.63 26.47 -21.01
C ILE A 6 -11.43 26.44 -21.96
N LEU A 7 -10.28 26.91 -21.48
CA LEU A 7 -9.00 26.76 -22.17
C LEU A 7 -8.45 25.36 -21.86
N LEU A 8 -8.66 24.41 -22.77
CA LEU A 8 -8.07 23.08 -22.71
C LEU A 8 -6.61 23.18 -23.19
N LEU A 9 -5.68 23.31 -22.24
CA LEU A 9 -4.24 23.36 -22.51
C LEU A 9 -3.71 21.91 -22.63
N THR A 10 -3.74 21.34 -23.84
CA THR A 10 -3.06 20.07 -24.15
C THR A 10 -1.56 20.31 -24.28
N THR A 11 -0.84 20.23 -23.16
CA THR A 11 0.63 20.13 -23.16
C THR A 11 1.04 18.77 -23.72
N ILE A 12 1.46 18.73 -24.98
CA ILE A 12 2.22 17.61 -25.54
C ILE A 12 3.64 17.73 -24.97
N GLY A 13 3.85 17.16 -23.78
CA GLY A 13 5.19 17.00 -23.21
C GLY A 13 5.94 15.95 -24.01
N ALA A 14 7.04 16.33 -24.67
CA ALA A 14 7.99 15.38 -25.20
C ALA A 14 8.61 14.61 -24.02
N THR A 15 8.16 13.38 -23.79
CA THR A 15 8.80 12.49 -22.82
C THR A 15 10.12 12.05 -23.43
N ALA A 16 11.22 12.67 -23.00
CA ALA A 16 12.55 12.15 -23.24
C ALA A 16 12.63 10.78 -22.59
N PHE A 17 12.54 9.71 -23.39
CA PHE A 17 12.75 8.36 -22.91
C PHE A 17 14.20 8.26 -22.41
N ALA A 18 14.38 8.00 -21.13
CA ALA A 18 15.69 7.72 -20.57
C ALA A 18 16.27 6.50 -21.30
N GLN A 19 17.36 6.67 -22.03
CA GLN A 19 18.08 5.55 -22.64
C GLN A 19 19.24 5.16 -21.72
N SER A 20 19.47 3.86 -21.61
CA SER A 20 20.65 3.36 -20.92
C SER A 20 21.91 3.64 -21.72
N VAL A 21 22.98 3.95 -21.01
CA VAL A 21 24.27 4.33 -21.60
C VAL A 21 25.37 3.42 -21.08
N SER A 22 26.37 3.17 -21.92
CA SER A 22 27.57 2.41 -21.54
C SER A 22 28.34 3.17 -20.47
N THR A 23 28.86 2.44 -19.48
CA THR A 23 29.65 2.96 -18.37
C THR A 23 30.60 1.89 -17.86
N SER A 24 31.38 2.22 -16.84
CA SER A 24 32.20 1.27 -16.10
C SER A 24 31.89 1.39 -14.61
N VAL A 25 31.80 0.24 -13.93
CA VAL A 25 31.55 0.18 -12.48
C VAL A 25 32.49 -0.80 -11.82
N LYS A 26 32.84 -0.53 -10.55
CA LYS A 26 33.67 -1.43 -9.76
C LYS A 26 32.91 -2.69 -9.42
N PHE A 27 33.43 -3.83 -9.87
CA PHE A 27 33.01 -5.17 -9.50
C PHE A 27 34.25 -5.97 -9.14
N ASP A 28 34.26 -6.56 -7.94
CA ASP A 28 35.44 -7.22 -7.36
C ASP A 28 36.72 -6.37 -7.44
N LYS A 29 36.62 -5.12 -6.94
CA LYS A 29 37.70 -4.12 -6.92
C LYS A 29 38.27 -3.70 -8.28
N THR A 30 37.74 -4.24 -9.37
CA THR A 30 38.17 -3.96 -10.75
C THR A 30 37.05 -3.27 -11.50
N ASP A 31 37.40 -2.35 -12.39
CA ASP A 31 36.43 -1.68 -13.26
C ASP A 31 35.95 -2.66 -14.35
N LYS A 32 34.64 -2.89 -14.42
CA LYS A 32 34.00 -3.79 -15.38
C LYS A 32 33.00 -3.02 -16.25
N PRO A 33 32.85 -3.42 -17.54
CA PRO A 33 31.87 -2.81 -18.43
C PRO A 33 30.46 -3.01 -17.89
N ALA A 34 29.66 -1.95 -17.95
CA ALA A 34 28.29 -1.94 -17.47
C ALA A 34 27.41 -1.02 -18.32
N LEU A 35 26.11 -1.17 -18.12
CA LEU A 35 25.11 -0.22 -18.60
C LEU A 35 24.53 0.51 -17.40
N MET A 36 24.25 1.80 -17.54
CA MET A 36 23.53 2.57 -16.53
C MET A 36 22.25 3.18 -17.10
N LEU A 37 21.19 3.19 -16.29
CA LEU A 37 19.92 3.78 -16.60
C LEU A 37 19.44 4.67 -15.45
N TYR A 38 19.03 5.88 -15.76
CA TYR A 38 18.40 6.77 -14.80
C TYR A 38 16.90 6.52 -14.73
N LEU A 39 16.39 6.38 -13.51
CA LEU A 39 14.98 6.15 -13.25
C LEU A 39 14.44 7.28 -12.36
N PRO A 40 13.32 7.93 -12.73
CA PRO A 40 12.70 8.98 -11.92
C PRO A 40 11.85 8.38 -10.76
N TYR A 41 12.37 7.32 -10.14
CA TYR A 41 11.70 6.58 -9.07
C TYR A 41 12.70 6.19 -7.98
N SER A 42 12.19 5.95 -6.77
CA SER A 42 13.03 5.59 -5.63
C SER A 42 13.75 4.26 -5.87
N GLN A 43 14.86 4.05 -5.15
CA GLN A 43 15.62 2.81 -5.20
C GLN A 43 14.73 1.58 -4.96
N ASP A 44 13.84 1.63 -3.96
CA ASP A 44 12.97 0.49 -3.62
C ASP A 44 12.03 0.11 -4.77
N VAL A 45 11.49 1.10 -5.48
CA VAL A 45 10.60 0.88 -6.62
C VAL A 45 11.40 0.27 -7.77
N ALA A 46 12.55 0.83 -8.10
CA ALA A 46 13.42 0.34 -9.17
C ALA A 46 13.94 -1.09 -8.89
N GLU A 47 14.30 -1.40 -7.63
CA GLU A 47 14.66 -2.74 -7.19
C GLU A 47 13.49 -3.72 -7.36
N GLY A 48 12.28 -3.32 -6.97
CA GLY A 48 11.07 -4.15 -7.12
C GLY A 48 10.76 -4.49 -8.57
N THR A 49 11.05 -3.59 -9.51
CA THR A 49 10.86 -3.81 -10.95
C THR A 49 11.74 -4.91 -11.53
N ILE A 50 12.92 -5.19 -10.95
CA ILE A 50 13.88 -6.19 -11.47
C ILE A 50 13.21 -7.56 -11.59
N LEU A 51 12.48 -7.97 -10.56
CA LEU A 51 11.78 -9.26 -10.58
C LEU A 51 10.69 -9.31 -11.65
N THR A 52 9.93 -8.23 -11.82
CA THR A 52 8.87 -8.14 -12.83
C THR A 52 9.45 -8.33 -14.24
N LYS A 53 10.53 -7.59 -14.56
CA LYS A 53 11.21 -7.71 -15.85
C LYS A 53 11.83 -9.07 -16.10
N LEU A 54 12.40 -9.70 -15.07
CA LEU A 54 12.95 -11.04 -15.19
C LEU A 54 11.86 -12.08 -15.48
N LYS A 55 10.72 -11.99 -14.79
CA LYS A 55 9.57 -12.87 -15.03
C LYS A 55 8.98 -12.70 -16.43
N GLU A 56 8.91 -11.47 -16.93
CA GLU A 56 8.45 -11.20 -18.31
C GLU A 56 9.29 -11.92 -19.37
N ILE A 57 10.59 -12.08 -19.14
CA ILE A 57 11.47 -12.81 -20.06
C ILE A 57 11.52 -14.32 -19.77
N GLY A 58 10.67 -14.82 -18.86
CA GLY A 58 10.56 -16.23 -18.50
C GLY A 58 11.61 -16.69 -17.49
N PHE A 59 12.31 -15.77 -16.83
CA PHE A 59 13.22 -16.11 -15.73
C PHE A 59 12.45 -16.13 -14.41
N GLU A 60 12.36 -17.30 -13.80
CA GLU A 60 11.79 -17.48 -12.46
C GLU A 60 12.93 -17.52 -11.43
N PRO A 61 13.24 -16.40 -10.74
CA PRO A 61 14.22 -16.42 -9.68
C PRO A 61 13.77 -17.36 -8.56
N GLU A 62 14.69 -18.09 -7.94
CA GLU A 62 14.38 -18.81 -6.70
C GLU A 62 13.91 -17.81 -5.65
N THR A 63 12.62 -17.89 -5.30
CA THR A 63 11.93 -16.97 -4.40
C THR A 63 11.46 -17.69 -3.14
N SER A 64 12.29 -18.55 -2.54
CA SER A 64 12.01 -19.11 -1.21
C SER A 64 12.00 -17.98 -0.16
N GLY A 65 10.89 -17.25 -0.08
CA GLY A 65 10.71 -15.97 0.61
C GLY A 65 10.73 -14.76 -0.34
N SER A 66 9.86 -13.76 -0.08
CA SER A 66 9.69 -12.54 -0.92
C SER A 66 10.95 -11.67 -1.07
N LEU A 67 11.98 -11.93 -0.28
CA LEU A 67 13.22 -11.15 -0.21
C LEU A 67 14.49 -12.00 -0.39
N PHE A 68 14.38 -13.31 -0.68
CA PHE A 68 15.55 -14.18 -0.80
C PHE A 68 16.54 -13.71 -1.87
N TRP A 69 16.03 -13.28 -3.02
CA TRP A 69 16.83 -12.72 -4.10
C TRP A 69 17.64 -11.49 -3.67
N LYS A 70 17.17 -10.71 -2.67
CA LYS A 70 17.94 -9.56 -2.15
C LYS A 70 19.19 -9.98 -1.39
N ASN A 71 19.23 -11.22 -0.90
CA ASN A 71 20.41 -11.81 -0.25
C ASN A 71 21.36 -12.45 -1.27
N SER A 72 20.90 -12.73 -2.50
CA SER A 72 21.72 -13.22 -3.62
C SER A 72 22.54 -12.07 -4.22
N LYS A 73 23.52 -11.60 -3.44
CA LYS A 73 24.44 -10.53 -3.85
C LYS A 73 25.85 -11.07 -4.08
N VAL A 74 26.42 -10.70 -5.21
CA VAL A 74 27.85 -10.89 -5.51
C VAL A 74 28.46 -9.50 -5.66
N ASN A 75 29.44 -9.18 -4.81
CA ASN A 75 30.14 -7.88 -4.82
C ASN A 75 29.22 -6.65 -4.77
N GLY A 76 28.09 -6.77 -4.05
CA GLY A 76 27.10 -5.69 -3.91
C GLY A 76 26.07 -5.61 -5.04
N PHE A 77 26.10 -6.52 -6.01
CA PHE A 77 25.13 -6.62 -7.10
C PHE A 77 24.19 -7.81 -6.90
N TYR A 78 22.89 -7.62 -7.11
CA TYR A 78 21.93 -8.72 -7.21
C TYR A 78 22.27 -9.59 -8.42
N SER A 79 22.61 -10.85 -8.19
CA SER A 79 23.06 -11.77 -9.24
C SER A 79 21.96 -12.74 -9.67
N PHE A 80 21.71 -12.82 -10.97
CA PHE A 80 20.77 -13.74 -11.59
C PHE A 80 21.50 -14.53 -12.66
N LYS A 81 21.70 -15.83 -12.41
CA LYS A 81 22.46 -16.70 -13.31
C LYS A 81 21.56 -17.41 -14.30
N GLY A 82 22.03 -17.66 -15.51
CA GLY A 82 21.27 -18.43 -16.50
C GLY A 82 20.03 -17.71 -17.03
N VAL A 83 20.08 -16.39 -17.17
CA VAL A 83 19.01 -15.59 -17.75
C VAL A 83 19.07 -15.70 -19.27
N THR A 84 17.91 -15.96 -19.90
CA THR A 84 17.80 -15.97 -21.35
C THR A 84 17.53 -14.57 -21.87
N LEU A 85 18.55 -13.92 -22.45
CA LEU A 85 18.38 -12.65 -23.13
C LEU A 85 18.02 -12.88 -24.61
N LYS A 86 16.91 -12.27 -25.04
CA LYS A 86 16.48 -12.28 -26.43
C LYS A 86 17.08 -11.07 -27.15
N GLY A 87 18.09 -11.33 -27.97
CA GLY A 87 18.64 -10.37 -28.93
C GLY A 87 18.43 -10.86 -30.36
N ASP A 88 19.44 -10.64 -31.19
CA ASP A 88 19.50 -11.19 -32.55
C ASP A 88 19.77 -12.71 -32.51
N LYS A 89 20.36 -13.17 -31.40
CA LYS A 89 20.45 -14.57 -30.97
C LYS A 89 19.90 -14.68 -29.55
N THR A 90 19.33 -15.84 -29.24
CA THR A 90 18.96 -16.20 -27.87
C THR A 90 20.20 -16.68 -27.16
N GLU A 91 20.58 -16.02 -26.07
CA GLU A 91 21.79 -16.35 -25.32
C GLU A 91 21.51 -16.47 -23.83
N LEU A 92 22.21 -17.42 -23.21
CA LEU A 92 22.21 -17.63 -21.77
C LEU A 92 23.32 -16.79 -21.15
N VAL A 93 22.96 -15.89 -20.24
CA VAL A 93 23.88 -14.95 -19.60
C VAL A 93 23.61 -14.87 -18.11
N ASP A 94 24.59 -14.37 -17.35
CA ASP A 94 24.38 -13.97 -15.96
C ASP A 94 24.24 -12.45 -15.91
N LEU A 95 23.22 -11.96 -15.19
CA LEU A 95 22.92 -10.55 -15.02
C LEU A 95 23.21 -10.12 -13.59
N TYR A 96 23.87 -8.97 -13.44
CA TYR A 96 24.21 -8.38 -12.15
C TYR A 96 23.63 -6.98 -12.08
N PHE A 97 22.67 -6.78 -11.18
CA PHE A 97 22.01 -5.49 -10.99
C PHE A 97 22.50 -4.78 -9.75
N LYS A 98 22.67 -3.46 -9.84
CA LYS A 98 22.80 -2.60 -8.67
C LYS A 98 21.93 -1.38 -8.86
N VAL A 99 21.20 -1.00 -7.82
CA VAL A 99 20.38 0.21 -7.84
C VAL A 99 20.87 1.12 -6.73
N ASP A 100 21.37 2.29 -7.12
CA ASP A 100 21.81 3.31 -6.18
C ASP A 100 20.81 4.47 -6.18
N ARG A 101 20.63 5.11 -5.02
CA ARG A 101 19.87 6.36 -4.92
C ARG A 101 20.61 7.47 -5.66
N ARG A 102 19.88 8.23 -6.48
CA ARG A 102 20.35 9.43 -7.14
C ARG A 102 19.74 10.66 -6.48
N GLY A 103 20.57 11.63 -6.12
CA GLY A 103 20.14 12.87 -5.47
C GLY A 103 19.84 12.72 -3.97
N SER A 104 19.12 13.71 -3.44
CA SER A 104 18.68 13.74 -2.06
C SER A 104 17.52 12.76 -1.83
N LYS A 105 17.22 12.46 -0.56
CA LYS A 105 16.08 11.59 -0.20
C LYS A 105 14.74 12.13 -0.73
N LYS A 106 14.63 13.43 -0.99
CA LYS A 106 13.41 14.09 -1.48
C LYS A 106 13.20 13.90 -2.98
N ASP A 107 14.29 13.74 -3.73
CA ASP A 107 14.25 13.71 -5.19
C ASP A 107 13.64 12.40 -5.71
N ASN A 108 13.66 11.32 -4.90
CA ASN A 108 13.09 10.02 -5.24
C ASN A 108 13.55 9.51 -6.61
N GLN A 109 14.83 9.66 -6.91
CA GLN A 109 15.44 9.16 -8.14
C GLN A 109 16.44 8.05 -7.85
N SER A 110 16.68 7.21 -8.85
CA SER A 110 17.64 6.13 -8.77
C SER A 110 18.43 5.99 -10.07
N VAL A 111 19.55 5.31 -9.95
CA VAL A 111 20.36 4.85 -11.08
C VAL A 111 20.49 3.34 -10.98
N MET A 112 20.12 2.65 -12.06
CA MET A 112 20.25 1.21 -12.18
C MET A 112 21.46 0.88 -13.05
N TYR A 113 22.33 0.03 -12.53
CA TYR A 113 23.47 -0.53 -13.22
C TYR A 113 23.19 -1.99 -13.57
N LEU A 114 23.56 -2.38 -14.78
CA LEU A 114 23.51 -3.76 -15.28
C LEU A 114 24.87 -4.17 -15.80
N LEU A 115 25.43 -5.24 -15.24
CA LEU A 115 26.53 -5.97 -15.87
C LEU A 115 25.99 -7.28 -16.41
N THR A 116 26.53 -7.69 -17.55
CA THR A 116 26.18 -8.93 -18.22
C THR A 116 27.44 -9.75 -18.40
N SER A 117 27.39 -11.05 -18.09
CA SER A 117 28.54 -11.95 -18.27
C SER A 117 28.14 -13.26 -18.93
N LYS A 118 29.08 -13.89 -19.65
CA LYS A 118 28.93 -15.22 -20.25
C LYS A 118 29.71 -16.25 -19.45
N GLY A 119 29.01 -17.02 -18.61
CA GLY A 119 29.62 -18.08 -17.82
C GLY A 119 30.38 -17.57 -16.59
N GLY A 120 29.75 -16.69 -15.80
CA GLY A 120 30.26 -16.24 -14.51
C GLY A 120 31.04 -14.91 -14.52
N PRO A 121 31.47 -14.45 -13.32
CA PRO A 121 31.95 -13.09 -13.06
C PRO A 121 33.31 -12.73 -13.68
N GLU A 122 33.94 -13.64 -14.42
CA GLU A 122 35.21 -13.37 -15.10
C GLU A 122 35.01 -12.84 -16.54
N ASN A 123 33.86 -13.14 -17.15
CA ASN A 123 33.61 -12.96 -18.58
C ASN A 123 32.54 -11.91 -18.86
N PHE A 124 32.76 -10.68 -18.41
CA PHE A 124 31.82 -9.58 -18.65
C PHE A 124 31.84 -9.13 -20.11
N VAL A 125 30.65 -8.90 -20.67
CA VAL A 125 30.48 -8.43 -22.04
C VAL A 125 30.46 -6.91 -22.11
N SER A 126 31.01 -6.40 -23.20
CA SER A 126 31.04 -4.99 -23.58
C SER A 126 30.76 -4.86 -25.07
N ASP A 127 30.49 -3.66 -25.54
CA ASP A 127 30.30 -3.39 -26.97
C ASP A 127 31.48 -3.88 -27.84
N GLY A 128 32.71 -3.78 -27.32
CA GLY A 128 33.91 -4.23 -28.03
C GLY A 128 34.24 -5.72 -27.93
N THR A 129 33.64 -6.46 -26.98
CA THR A 129 33.87 -7.91 -26.81
C THR A 129 32.73 -8.74 -27.36
N ASP A 130 31.49 -8.30 -27.16
CA ASP A 130 30.28 -8.91 -27.71
C ASP A 130 29.16 -7.87 -27.86
N GLY A 131 29.20 -7.12 -28.95
CA GLY A 131 28.23 -6.07 -29.24
C GLY A 131 26.78 -6.57 -29.37
N ALA A 132 26.57 -7.83 -29.77
CA ALA A 132 25.23 -8.40 -29.92
C ALA A 132 24.59 -8.67 -28.55
N THR A 133 25.30 -9.33 -27.64
CA THR A 133 24.83 -9.53 -26.25
C THR A 133 24.69 -8.21 -25.52
N PHE A 134 25.65 -7.30 -25.70
CA PHE A 134 25.63 -5.99 -25.06
C PHE A 134 24.42 -5.16 -25.51
N SER A 135 24.11 -5.16 -26.81
CA SER A 135 22.92 -4.51 -27.37
C SER A 135 21.62 -5.14 -26.85
N ALA A 136 21.57 -6.47 -26.71
CA ALA A 136 20.42 -7.17 -26.13
C ALA A 136 20.21 -6.77 -24.66
N ALA A 137 21.28 -6.70 -23.87
CA ALA A 137 21.24 -6.24 -22.49
C ALA A 137 20.81 -4.76 -22.39
N GLN A 138 21.26 -3.91 -23.31
CA GLN A 138 20.85 -2.51 -23.39
C GLN A 138 19.35 -2.37 -23.67
N ARG A 139 18.81 -3.14 -24.64
CA ARG A 139 17.37 -3.19 -24.92
C ARG A 139 16.57 -3.68 -23.71
N PHE A 140 17.07 -4.71 -23.04
CA PHE A 140 16.45 -5.22 -21.81
C PHE A 140 16.42 -4.17 -20.70
N LEU A 141 17.55 -3.49 -20.44
CA LEU A 141 17.63 -2.43 -19.45
C LEU A 141 16.73 -1.25 -19.80
N ASN A 142 16.66 -0.82 -21.07
CA ASN A 142 15.76 0.25 -21.51
C ASN A 142 14.28 -0.06 -21.21
N GLY A 143 13.90 -1.33 -21.19
CA GLY A 143 12.55 -1.76 -20.82
C GLY A 143 12.14 -1.40 -19.38
N PHE A 144 13.09 -1.09 -18.50
CA PHE A 144 12.81 -0.70 -17.11
C PHE A 144 12.18 0.68 -16.98
N VAL A 145 12.33 1.58 -17.96
CA VAL A 145 11.74 2.93 -17.86
C VAL A 145 10.22 2.85 -17.74
N ASN A 146 9.58 2.12 -18.66
CA ASN A 146 8.13 1.95 -18.65
C ASN A 146 7.69 1.01 -17.52
N GLU A 147 8.43 -0.09 -17.31
CA GLU A 147 8.01 -1.08 -16.31
C GLU A 147 8.10 -0.53 -14.88
N THR A 148 9.07 0.32 -14.58
CA THR A 148 9.15 0.95 -13.25
C THR A 148 7.98 1.89 -13.01
N ALA A 149 7.48 2.56 -14.06
CA ALA A 149 6.26 3.36 -13.98
C ALA A 149 5.02 2.49 -13.71
N THR A 150 4.87 1.38 -14.45
CA THR A 150 3.78 0.41 -14.25
C THR A 150 3.83 -0.22 -12.85
N TYR A 151 5.02 -0.60 -12.39
CA TYR A 151 5.23 -1.18 -11.08
C TYR A 151 4.89 -0.18 -9.97
N LYS A 152 5.34 1.07 -10.09
CA LYS A 152 4.97 2.14 -9.17
C LYS A 152 3.46 2.35 -9.12
N HIS A 153 2.81 2.41 -10.28
CA HIS A 153 1.36 2.55 -10.36
C HIS A 153 0.65 1.38 -9.67
N THR A 154 1.12 0.15 -9.89
CA THR A 154 0.60 -1.05 -9.21
C THR A 154 0.73 -0.95 -7.68
N LEU A 155 1.86 -0.45 -7.17
CA LEU A 155 2.04 -0.23 -5.74
C LEU A 155 1.07 0.83 -5.20
N ASP A 156 0.85 1.91 -5.95
CA ASP A 156 -0.08 2.98 -5.55
C ASP A 156 -1.53 2.48 -5.51
N VAL A 157 -1.94 1.68 -6.50
CA VAL A 157 -3.26 1.03 -6.52
C VAL A 157 -3.43 0.16 -5.28
N LYS A 158 -2.46 -0.71 -4.96
CA LYS A 158 -2.52 -1.55 -3.75
C LYS A 158 -2.61 -0.74 -2.45
N ALA A 159 -1.85 0.34 -2.35
CA ALA A 159 -1.91 1.22 -1.19
C ALA A 159 -3.28 1.91 -1.05
N GLN A 160 -3.87 2.30 -2.19
CA GLN A 160 -5.21 2.89 -2.23
C GLN A 160 -6.30 1.84 -1.89
N GLU A 161 -6.20 0.62 -2.40
CA GLU A 161 -7.10 -0.49 -2.07
C GLU A 161 -7.12 -0.77 -0.55
N GLU A 162 -5.95 -0.82 0.09
CA GLU A 162 -5.87 -0.99 1.54
C GLU A 162 -6.45 0.20 2.32
N THR A 163 -6.39 1.41 1.77
CA THR A 163 -7.03 2.60 2.35
C THR A 163 -8.55 2.51 2.25
N VAL A 164 -9.07 2.10 1.09
CA VAL A 164 -10.51 1.87 0.88
C VAL A 164 -11.03 0.79 1.83
N LYS A 165 -10.35 -0.35 1.91
CA LYS A 165 -10.70 -1.45 2.82
C LYS A 165 -10.77 -1.03 4.28
N LYS A 166 -9.85 -0.17 4.74
CA LYS A 166 -9.89 0.40 6.10
C LYS A 166 -11.09 1.32 6.29
N ALA A 167 -11.43 2.14 5.30
CA ALA A 167 -12.59 3.01 5.36
C ALA A 167 -13.91 2.22 5.37
N GLU A 168 -14.03 1.18 4.56
CA GLU A 168 -15.17 0.25 4.55
C GLU A 168 -15.36 -0.43 5.91
N LYS A 169 -14.27 -0.96 6.49
CA LYS A 169 -14.32 -1.54 7.84
C LYS A 169 -14.79 -0.51 8.87
N LYS A 170 -14.29 0.72 8.80
CA LYS A 170 -14.69 1.78 9.73
C LYS A 170 -16.17 2.13 9.59
N LEU A 171 -16.73 2.09 8.38
CA LEU A 171 -18.16 2.29 8.15
C LEU A 171 -18.99 1.19 8.82
N VAL A 172 -18.61 -0.08 8.65
CA VAL A 172 -19.28 -1.21 9.31
C VAL A 172 -19.27 -1.05 10.84
N ASP A 173 -18.10 -0.74 11.42
CA ASP A 173 -17.98 -0.52 12.86
C ASP A 173 -18.90 0.63 13.35
N LEU A 174 -19.06 1.70 12.56
CA LEU A 174 -19.95 2.81 12.89
C LEU A 174 -21.43 2.40 12.83
N MET A 175 -21.82 1.60 11.83
CA MET A 175 -23.18 1.08 11.70
C MET A 175 -23.56 0.14 12.87
N ASP A 176 -22.63 -0.71 13.29
CA ASP A 176 -22.84 -1.59 14.45
C ASP A 176 -23.00 -0.77 15.74
N ASN A 177 -22.16 0.25 15.93
CA ASN A 177 -22.30 1.18 17.05
C ASN A 177 -23.64 1.94 17.02
N GLU A 178 -24.10 2.38 15.85
CA GLU A 178 -25.41 3.02 15.68
C GLU A 178 -26.54 2.08 16.13
N LYS A 179 -26.51 0.82 15.67
CA LYS A 179 -27.50 -0.20 16.06
C LYS A 179 -27.51 -0.45 17.57
N ASP A 180 -26.34 -0.54 18.19
CA ASP A 180 -26.21 -0.72 19.64
C ASP A 180 -26.76 0.49 20.41
N MET A 181 -26.49 1.71 19.93
CA MET A 181 -27.06 2.93 20.52
C MET A 181 -28.58 2.96 20.36
N ALA A 182 -29.12 2.59 19.20
CA ALA A 182 -30.56 2.51 18.97
C ALA A 182 -31.23 1.51 19.91
N ASN A 183 -30.63 0.34 20.12
CA ASN A 183 -31.12 -0.66 21.07
C ASN A 183 -31.10 -0.15 22.52
N LYS A 184 -30.03 0.55 22.93
CA LYS A 184 -29.94 1.19 24.25
C LYS A 184 -31.00 2.26 24.44
N LEU A 185 -31.23 3.09 23.41
CA LEU A 185 -32.25 4.13 23.43
C LEU A 185 -33.65 3.53 23.61
N ALA A 186 -33.98 2.46 22.88
CA ALA A 186 -35.26 1.78 23.00
C ALA A 186 -35.50 1.20 24.42
N LYS A 187 -34.48 0.57 25.02
CA LYS A 187 -34.54 0.08 26.40
C LYS A 187 -34.76 1.22 27.40
N LEU A 188 -33.99 2.29 27.26
CA LEU A 188 -34.12 3.45 28.14
C LEU A 188 -35.52 4.09 28.06
N GLN A 189 -36.10 4.16 26.86
CA GLN A 189 -37.47 4.64 26.67
C GLN A 189 -38.50 3.75 27.37
N ASP A 190 -38.36 2.42 27.27
CA ASP A 190 -39.23 1.47 27.97
C ASP A 190 -39.10 1.58 29.50
N ASP A 191 -37.86 1.68 30.02
CA ASP A 191 -37.60 1.85 31.45
C ASP A 191 -38.19 3.17 31.99
N ILE A 192 -38.07 4.26 31.23
CA ILE A 192 -38.70 5.55 31.56
C ILE A 192 -40.22 5.41 31.63
N LYS A 193 -40.82 4.68 30.68
CA LYS A 193 -42.28 4.46 30.67
C LYS A 193 -42.72 3.67 31.90
N LYS A 194 -42.06 2.54 32.21
CA LYS A 194 -42.35 1.72 33.39
C LYS A 194 -42.18 2.51 34.70
N ASN A 195 -41.14 3.33 34.80
CA ASN A 195 -40.92 4.17 35.97
C ASN A 195 -42.06 5.20 36.15
N LYS A 196 -42.52 5.83 35.07
CA LYS A 196 -43.68 6.75 35.12
C LYS A 196 -44.95 6.03 35.61
N GLU A 197 -45.23 4.84 35.10
CA GLU A 197 -46.38 4.02 35.55
C GLU A 197 -46.25 3.66 37.04
N ALA A 198 -45.05 3.27 37.50
CA ALA A 198 -44.80 2.99 38.91
C ALA A 198 -45.00 4.22 39.80
N GLN A 199 -44.57 5.42 39.37
CA GLN A 199 -44.80 6.66 40.11
C GLN A 199 -46.30 6.98 40.24
N ILE A 200 -47.08 6.80 39.16
CA ILE A 200 -48.54 7.01 39.18
C ILE A 200 -49.20 6.05 40.18
N ASN A 201 -48.85 4.77 40.13
CA ASN A 201 -49.40 3.76 41.05
C ASN A 201 -49.02 4.06 42.50
N GLN A 202 -47.77 4.45 42.76
CA GLN A 202 -47.30 4.82 44.09
C GLN A 202 -48.05 6.05 44.63
N GLN A 203 -48.31 7.04 43.77
CA GLN A 203 -49.06 8.23 44.13
C GLN A 203 -50.50 7.90 44.54
N ALA A 204 -51.18 7.05 43.77
CA ALA A 204 -52.53 6.57 44.08
C ALA A 204 -52.58 5.79 45.41
N LEU A 205 -51.56 4.96 45.68
CA LEU A 205 -51.40 4.24 46.94
C LEU A 205 -51.24 5.20 48.12
N ILE A 206 -50.37 6.21 47.99
CA ILE A 206 -50.16 7.24 49.01
C ILE A 206 -51.47 7.97 49.32
N GLU A 207 -52.26 8.32 48.29
CA GLU A 207 -53.56 8.98 48.46
C GLU A 207 -54.57 8.10 49.19
N SER A 208 -54.65 6.81 48.83
CA SER A 208 -55.51 5.83 49.52
C SER A 208 -55.14 5.69 51.00
N GLU A 209 -53.85 5.53 51.31
CA GLU A 209 -53.37 5.38 52.69
C GLU A 209 -53.55 6.66 53.51
N LYS A 210 -53.36 7.85 52.89
CA LYS A 210 -53.69 9.13 53.54
C LYS A 210 -55.16 9.21 53.93
N LYS A 211 -56.07 8.74 53.06
CA LYS A 211 -57.50 8.71 53.35
C LYS A 211 -57.81 7.78 54.54
N LYS A 212 -57.32 6.55 54.52
CA LYS A 212 -57.48 5.59 55.63
C LYS A 212 -56.95 6.17 56.95
N LEU A 213 -55.78 6.80 56.91
CA LEU A 213 -55.19 7.44 58.09
C LEU A 213 -56.06 8.57 58.64
N ALA A 214 -56.67 9.38 57.76
CA ALA A 214 -57.60 10.44 58.18
C ALA A 214 -58.86 9.87 58.84
N ASP A 215 -59.43 8.81 58.28
CA ASP A 215 -60.62 8.13 58.83
C ASP A 215 -60.33 7.55 60.23
N LEU A 216 -59.17 6.90 60.40
CA LEU A 216 -58.74 6.36 61.71
C LEU A 216 -58.55 7.46 62.76
N LYS A 217 -58.00 8.62 62.35
CA LYS A 217 -57.85 9.77 63.26
C LYS A 217 -59.19 10.32 63.72
N LEU A 218 -60.21 10.36 62.85
CA LEU A 218 -61.55 10.82 63.19
C LEU A 218 -62.32 9.82 64.08
N GLY A 219 -62.15 8.51 63.85
CA GLY A 219 -62.76 7.46 64.67
C GLY A 219 -62.29 7.47 66.13
N ASN A 220 -61.00 7.75 66.38
CA ASN A 220 -60.46 7.88 67.74
C ASN A 220 -61.02 9.10 68.50
N THR A 221 -61.43 10.16 67.80
CA THR A 221 -62.01 11.36 68.42
C THR A 221 -63.45 11.11 68.89
N GLN A 222 -64.22 10.28 68.19
CA GLN A 222 -65.60 9.93 68.57
C GLN A 222 -65.68 8.87 69.67
N ALA A 223 -64.69 7.98 69.77
CA ALA A 223 -64.59 7.02 70.88
C ALA A 223 -64.17 7.70 72.20
N SER A 224 -63.45 8.82 72.16
CA SER A 224 -63.04 9.57 73.36
C SER A 224 -64.10 10.55 73.88
N SER A 225 -65.20 10.79 73.15
CA SER A 225 -66.32 11.66 73.59
C SER A 225 -67.48 10.90 74.25
N ASN A 226 -67.40 9.56 74.35
CA ASN A 226 -68.46 8.70 74.90
C ASN A 226 -68.05 7.97 76.21
N ASN A 227 -67.03 8.46 76.92
CA ASN A 227 -66.65 7.98 78.26
C ASN A 227 -66.59 9.15 79.26
#